data_AF-A0A0L7QJR3-F1
#
_entry.id   AF-A0A0L7QJR3-F1
#
_cell.length_a   1.000
_cell.length_b   1.000
_cell.length_c   1.000
_cell.angle_alpha   90.00
_cell.angle_beta   90.00
_cell.angle_gamma   90.00
#
_symmetry.space_group_name_H-M   'P 1'
#
loop_
_entity.id
_entity.type
_entity.pdbx_description
1 polymer ?
#
loop_
_entity_poly.entity_id
_entity_poly.type
_entity_poly.pdbx_seq_one_letter_code
_entity_poly.pdbx_strand_id
1 'polypeptide(L)'
;ESLDELEKMVVELFCQVENKKIEMPVWPQHPFNEQHFQTKWYVVPIKDVRSLYIIFPIPDLREHYNSAPTYYIAHLLGHEGEGSLLSSLKAKGWCNSLEAGKQLGARGFSFFVVFVDLTEEGIQHVDDIVLLIFQYINMLKKHGPVKWIYEEYRDIANMNFRFKEISLPCDYASTLARVLYDYPMEEILVAKHLIPLWKPDLIDWVMEYLKPENIRIHVIGKLYESIADETEKWYGTRFKKEKVPQQIINKWINAGLNSDLKLPPKNEFIPEKFDIKPSENNITKFPVIIEDTPLLRLWFKQDDEFLVPRANLFIDFVR
;
A
#
# COMPACT_ATOMS: atom_id res chain seq x y z
N GLU A 1 33.66 13.83 7.52
CA GLU A 1 34.57 12.68 7.37
C GLU A 1 34.54 12.21 5.92
N SER A 2 35.67 11.79 5.36
CA SER A 2 35.75 11.15 4.05
C SER A 2 35.25 9.70 4.09
N LEU A 3 35.01 9.07 2.94
CA LEU A 3 34.64 7.64 2.90
C LEU A 3 35.72 6.75 3.52
N ASP A 4 37.00 7.05 3.26
CA ASP A 4 38.14 6.30 3.82
C ASP A 4 38.20 6.44 5.36
N GLU A 5 37.90 7.63 5.89
CA GLU A 5 37.82 7.87 7.34
C GLU A 5 36.66 7.09 7.97
N LEU A 6 35.48 7.11 7.32
CA LEU A 6 34.31 6.38 7.79
C LEU A 6 34.53 4.86 7.77
N GLU A 7 35.15 4.31 6.72
CA GLU A 7 35.51 2.90 6.65
C GLU A 7 36.42 2.51 7.82
N LYS A 8 37.49 3.29 8.06
CA LYS A 8 38.41 3.05 9.17
C LYS A 8 37.68 3.05 10.52
N MET A 9 36.82 4.04 10.77
CA MET A 9 36.02 4.12 12.01
C MET A 9 35.12 2.90 12.19
N VAL A 10 34.42 2.46 11.13
CA VAL A 10 33.53 1.31 11.19
C VAL A 10 34.32 0.02 11.45
N VAL A 11 35.44 -0.19 10.76
CA VAL A 11 36.29 -1.36 10.97
C VAL A 11 36.81 -1.42 12.40
N GLU A 12 37.37 -0.33 12.93
CA GLU A 12 37.90 -0.26 14.29
C GLU A 12 36.85 -0.61 15.36
N LEU A 13 35.60 -0.16 15.18
CA LEU A 13 34.52 -0.37 16.14
C LEU A 13 33.81 -1.73 16.01
N PHE A 14 33.62 -2.22 14.78
CA PHE A 14 32.73 -3.37 14.53
C PHE A 14 33.46 -4.67 14.15
N CYS A 15 34.76 -4.65 13.83
CA CYS A 15 35.50 -5.87 13.45
C CYS A 15 35.58 -6.92 14.57
N GLN A 16 35.41 -6.51 15.83
CA GLN A 16 35.46 -7.40 17.00
C GLN A 16 34.17 -8.21 17.20
N VAL A 17 33.09 -7.89 16.45
CA VAL A 17 31.83 -8.63 16.51
C VAL A 17 32.04 -10.03 15.94
N GLU A 18 31.90 -11.04 16.80
CA GLU A 18 32.08 -12.44 16.41
C GLU A 18 31.02 -12.90 15.40
N ASN A 19 31.46 -13.41 14.24
CA ASN A 19 30.58 -14.06 13.29
C ASN A 19 30.28 -15.51 13.71
N LYS A 20 29.13 -15.72 14.35
CA LYS A 20 28.64 -17.04 14.77
C LYS A 20 28.13 -17.93 13.62
N LYS A 21 28.18 -17.45 12.36
CA LYS A 21 27.70 -18.15 11.16
C LYS A 21 26.28 -18.70 11.31
N ILE A 22 25.41 -17.90 11.91
CA ILE A 22 24.01 -18.26 12.13
C ILE A 22 23.30 -18.25 10.77
N GLU A 23 22.64 -19.34 10.43
CA GLU A 23 21.73 -19.38 9.28
C GLU A 23 20.48 -18.56 9.57
N MET A 24 20.09 -17.73 8.62
CA MET A 24 18.93 -16.88 8.76
C MET A 24 17.64 -17.73 8.79
N PRO A 25 16.76 -17.56 9.80
CA PRO A 25 15.52 -18.31 9.86
C PRO A 25 14.59 -18.04 8.65
N VAL A 26 14.03 -19.12 8.12
CA VAL A 26 13.02 -19.09 7.06
C VAL A 26 11.84 -19.97 7.50
N TRP A 27 10.63 -19.49 7.27
CA TRP A 27 9.36 -20.15 7.53
C TRP A 27 8.67 -20.45 6.20
N PRO A 28 9.07 -21.54 5.51
CA PRO A 28 8.53 -21.86 4.18
C PRO A 28 7.05 -22.27 4.22
N GLN A 29 6.55 -22.69 5.38
CA GLN A 29 5.14 -23.04 5.57
C GLN A 29 4.34 -21.79 5.92
N HIS A 30 3.31 -21.51 5.12
CA HIS A 30 2.38 -20.44 5.40
C HIS A 30 1.61 -20.73 6.71
N PRO A 31 1.42 -19.73 7.61
CA PRO A 31 0.74 -19.96 8.89
C PRO A 31 -0.75 -20.33 8.74
N PHE A 32 -1.35 -20.00 7.60
CA PHE A 32 -2.68 -20.46 7.20
C PHE A 32 -2.60 -21.64 6.23
N ASN A 33 -3.45 -22.62 6.47
CA ASN A 33 -3.70 -23.79 5.61
C ASN A 33 -5.20 -23.89 5.29
N GLU A 34 -5.64 -24.93 4.59
CA GLU A 34 -7.03 -25.13 4.15
C GLU A 34 -8.07 -25.02 5.27
N GLN A 35 -7.74 -25.44 6.50
CA GLN A 35 -8.65 -25.33 7.65
C GLN A 35 -8.93 -23.86 8.02
N HIS A 36 -8.01 -22.96 7.70
CA HIS A 36 -8.07 -21.54 7.99
C HIS A 36 -8.78 -20.73 6.91
N PHE A 37 -8.98 -21.27 5.71
CA PHE A 37 -9.65 -20.55 4.61
C PHE A 37 -11.17 -20.64 4.69
N GLN A 38 -11.85 -19.80 3.92
CA GLN A 38 -13.30 -19.68 3.89
C GLN A 38 -13.85 -19.44 5.31
N THR A 39 -13.14 -18.64 6.09
CA THR A 39 -13.55 -18.27 7.45
C THR A 39 -13.94 -16.81 7.50
N LYS A 40 -14.98 -16.53 8.30
CA LYS A 40 -15.42 -15.18 8.65
C LYS A 40 -15.29 -15.02 10.17
N TRP A 41 -14.59 -13.96 10.56
CA TRP A 41 -14.30 -13.62 11.95
C TRP A 41 -15.03 -12.33 12.27
N TYR A 42 -15.91 -12.36 13.27
CA TYR A 42 -16.58 -11.18 13.79
C TYR A 42 -15.85 -10.73 15.04
N VAL A 43 -15.20 -9.57 14.98
CA VAL A 43 -14.29 -9.09 16.03
C VAL A 43 -14.89 -7.87 16.72
N VAL A 44 -14.93 -7.89 18.05
CA VAL A 44 -15.45 -6.77 18.85
C VAL A 44 -14.32 -5.79 19.15
N PRO A 45 -14.35 -4.57 18.59
CA PRO A 45 -13.31 -3.58 18.84
C PRO A 45 -13.48 -2.90 20.19
N ILE A 46 -12.42 -2.27 20.70
CA ILE A 46 -12.50 -1.36 21.85
C ILE A 46 -13.16 -0.03 21.42
N LYS A 47 -12.63 0.58 20.36
CA LYS A 47 -13.18 1.80 19.74
C LYS A 47 -14.45 1.48 18.96
N ASP A 48 -15.31 2.47 18.76
CA ASP A 48 -16.45 2.34 17.87
C ASP A 48 -16.01 2.54 16.41
N VAL A 49 -15.54 1.45 15.81
CA VAL A 49 -15.06 1.39 14.43
C VAL A 49 -15.74 0.25 13.70
N ARG A 50 -15.88 0.40 12.39
CA ARG A 50 -16.46 -0.62 11.51
C ARG A 50 -15.50 -0.84 10.34
N SER A 51 -15.04 -2.06 10.17
CA SER A 51 -14.01 -2.37 9.18
C SER A 51 -14.12 -3.78 8.65
N LEU A 52 -13.78 -3.95 7.38
CA LEU A 52 -13.67 -5.23 6.70
C LEU A 52 -12.23 -5.44 6.27
N TYR A 53 -11.68 -6.59 6.64
CA TYR A 53 -10.39 -7.07 6.12
C TYR A 53 -10.63 -8.37 5.35
N ILE A 54 -10.21 -8.37 4.09
CA ILE A 54 -10.16 -9.56 3.25
C ILE A 54 -8.70 -9.91 3.04
N ILE A 55 -8.32 -11.11 3.45
CA ILE A 55 -6.92 -11.54 3.53
C ILE A 55 -6.75 -12.77 2.66
N PHE A 56 -5.81 -12.71 1.73
CA PHE A 56 -5.36 -13.82 0.90
C PHE A 56 -3.94 -14.23 1.30
N PRO A 57 -3.70 -15.52 1.56
CA PRO A 57 -2.34 -16.04 1.72
C PRO A 57 -1.62 -15.96 0.36
N ILE A 58 -0.40 -15.43 0.35
CA ILE A 58 0.44 -15.39 -0.85
C ILE A 58 1.86 -15.88 -0.51
N PRO A 59 2.62 -16.38 -1.49
CA PRO A 59 4.02 -16.68 -1.28
C PRO A 59 4.82 -15.43 -0.95
N ASP A 60 6.03 -15.65 -0.46
CA ASP A 60 7.01 -14.60 -0.31
C ASP A 60 7.44 -14.05 -1.68
N LEU A 61 7.36 -12.73 -1.83
CA LEU A 61 7.68 -12.03 -3.09
C LEU A 61 8.89 -11.12 -2.94
N ARG A 62 9.70 -11.26 -1.87
CA ARG A 62 10.88 -10.39 -1.66
C ARG A 62 11.87 -10.46 -2.81
N GLU A 63 12.08 -11.63 -3.40
CA GLU A 63 12.99 -11.82 -4.55
C GLU A 63 12.50 -11.12 -5.82
N HIS A 64 11.21 -10.80 -5.91
CA HIS A 64 10.59 -10.11 -7.05
C HIS A 64 10.41 -8.61 -6.81
N TYR A 65 11.24 -8.00 -5.98
CA TYR A 65 11.14 -6.57 -5.64
C TYR A 65 11.24 -5.64 -6.86
N ASN A 66 12.05 -6.03 -7.85
CA ASN A 66 12.31 -5.23 -9.05
C ASN A 66 11.14 -5.20 -10.06
N SER A 67 10.15 -6.09 -9.90
CA SER A 67 8.91 -6.09 -10.68
C SER A 67 7.66 -5.81 -9.84
N ALA A 68 7.75 -5.97 -8.52
CA ALA A 68 6.72 -5.65 -7.53
C ALA A 68 5.29 -6.05 -7.96
N PRO A 69 5.02 -7.32 -8.33
CA PRO A 69 3.75 -7.73 -8.95
C PRO A 69 2.52 -7.43 -8.09
N THR A 70 2.66 -7.50 -6.75
CA THR A 70 1.59 -7.13 -5.82
C THR A 70 1.27 -5.65 -5.81
N TYR A 71 2.23 -4.78 -6.13
CA TYR A 71 1.99 -3.34 -6.25
C TYR A 71 1.07 -3.02 -7.43
N TYR A 72 1.24 -3.70 -8.57
CA TYR A 72 0.33 -3.57 -9.71
C TYR A 72 -1.12 -3.88 -9.33
N ILE A 73 -1.32 -5.00 -8.64
CA ILE A 73 -2.66 -5.46 -8.21
C ILE A 73 -3.25 -4.51 -7.18
N ALA A 74 -2.44 -4.08 -6.20
CA ALA A 74 -2.81 -3.11 -5.18
C ALA A 74 -3.21 -1.75 -5.77
N HIS A 75 -2.43 -1.24 -6.73
CA HIS A 75 -2.69 0.01 -7.42
C HIS A 75 -4.06 0.03 -8.10
N LEU A 76 -4.48 -1.09 -8.71
CA LEU A 76 -5.78 -1.21 -9.36
C LEU A 76 -6.92 -1.43 -8.37
N LEU A 77 -6.77 -2.37 -7.42
CA LEU A 77 -7.81 -2.64 -6.42
C LEU A 77 -8.06 -1.44 -5.50
N GLY A 78 -7.01 -0.70 -5.17
CA GLY A 78 -7.05 0.51 -4.35
C GLY A 78 -7.26 1.80 -5.13
N HIS A 79 -7.56 1.74 -6.45
CA HIS A 79 -7.79 2.95 -7.23
C HIS A 79 -9.06 3.69 -6.75
N GLU A 80 -9.01 5.02 -6.70
CA GLU A 80 -10.10 5.83 -6.14
C GLU A 80 -10.91 6.63 -7.18
N GLY A 81 -10.46 6.66 -8.43
CA GLY A 81 -11.13 7.39 -9.51
C GLY A 81 -12.37 6.69 -10.07
N GLU A 82 -12.98 7.32 -11.08
CA GLU A 82 -14.20 6.81 -11.73
C GLU A 82 -14.05 5.37 -12.24
N GLY A 83 -15.10 4.57 -12.06
CA GLY A 83 -15.12 3.16 -12.46
C GLY A 83 -14.32 2.23 -11.54
N SER A 84 -13.71 2.74 -10.47
CA SER A 84 -13.02 1.91 -9.50
C SER A 84 -13.97 1.17 -8.56
N LEU A 85 -13.43 0.15 -7.89
CA LEU A 85 -14.13 -0.56 -6.83
C LEU A 85 -14.59 0.41 -5.70
N LEU A 86 -13.71 1.31 -5.25
CA LEU A 86 -14.06 2.29 -4.21
C LEU A 86 -15.20 3.20 -4.67
N SER A 87 -15.17 3.68 -5.92
CA SER A 87 -16.24 4.52 -6.48
C SER A 87 -17.59 3.80 -6.45
N SER A 88 -17.65 2.52 -6.82
CA SER A 88 -18.89 1.74 -6.78
C SER A 88 -19.39 1.49 -5.35
N LEU A 89 -18.49 1.23 -4.40
CA LEU A 89 -18.85 1.03 -3.00
C LEU A 89 -19.36 2.32 -2.33
N LYS A 90 -18.71 3.46 -2.61
CA LYS A 90 -19.15 4.79 -2.19
C LYS A 90 -20.53 5.16 -2.74
N ALA A 91 -20.78 4.88 -4.02
CA ALA A 91 -22.08 5.15 -4.65
C ALA A 91 -23.24 4.38 -4.00
N LYS A 92 -22.95 3.24 -3.35
CA LYS A 92 -23.92 2.46 -2.56
C LYS A 92 -24.00 2.89 -1.09
N GLY A 93 -23.18 3.84 -0.66
CA GLY A 93 -23.09 4.29 0.72
C GLY A 93 -22.50 3.24 1.67
N TRP A 94 -21.69 2.30 1.16
CA TRP A 94 -21.18 1.17 1.95
C TRP A 94 -19.82 1.44 2.61
N CYS A 95 -18.98 2.31 2.05
CA CYS A 95 -17.68 2.70 2.60
C CYS A 95 -17.29 4.13 2.23
N ASN A 96 -16.22 4.63 2.85
CA ASN A 96 -15.57 5.92 2.58
C ASN A 96 -14.13 5.79 2.08
N SER A 97 -13.45 4.68 2.36
CA SER A 97 -12.08 4.39 1.97
C SER A 97 -11.89 2.89 1.73
N LEU A 98 -10.90 2.59 0.89
CA LEU A 98 -10.47 1.23 0.59
C LEU A 98 -8.97 1.25 0.36
N GLU A 99 -8.27 0.30 0.96
CA GLU A 99 -6.85 0.09 0.76
C GLU A 99 -6.61 -1.35 0.32
N ALA A 100 -5.69 -1.55 -0.62
CA ALA A 100 -5.28 -2.88 -1.04
C ALA A 100 -3.76 -2.94 -1.08
N GLY A 101 -3.18 -4.07 -0.69
CA GLY A 101 -1.73 -4.15 -0.62
C GLY A 101 -1.18 -5.48 -0.15
N LYS A 102 0.11 -5.68 -0.45
CA LYS A 102 0.90 -6.71 0.19
C LYS A 102 1.17 -6.32 1.65
N GLN A 103 0.83 -7.20 2.57
CA GLN A 103 1.27 -7.13 3.96
C GLN A 103 2.42 -8.11 4.19
N LEU A 104 3.47 -7.63 4.85
CA LEU A 104 4.65 -8.43 5.17
C LEU A 104 4.30 -9.52 6.20
N GLY A 105 4.67 -10.76 5.89
CA GLY A 105 4.70 -11.87 6.82
C GLY A 105 6.10 -12.06 7.41
N ALA A 106 6.70 -13.23 7.15
CA ALA A 106 8.10 -13.53 7.45
C ALA A 106 8.78 -14.15 6.21
N ARG A 107 10.09 -14.42 6.28
CA ARG A 107 10.80 -15.12 5.19
C ARG A 107 10.10 -16.46 4.90
N GLY A 108 9.57 -16.63 3.69
CA GLY A 108 8.79 -17.79 3.26
C GLY A 108 7.29 -17.55 3.04
N PHE A 109 6.69 -16.46 3.55
CA PHE A 109 5.28 -16.15 3.28
C PHE A 109 4.92 -14.66 3.33
N SER A 110 3.79 -14.28 2.74
CA SER A 110 3.21 -12.93 2.81
C SER A 110 1.69 -12.97 2.70
N PHE A 111 1.04 -11.80 2.80
CA PHE A 111 -0.40 -11.68 2.63
C PHE A 111 -0.72 -10.61 1.58
N PHE A 112 -1.83 -10.79 0.87
CA PHE A 112 -2.48 -9.70 0.16
C PHE A 112 -3.75 -9.34 0.91
N VAL A 113 -3.92 -8.07 1.26
CA VAL A 113 -5.04 -7.59 2.08
C VAL A 113 -5.81 -6.52 1.32
N VAL A 114 -7.13 -6.63 1.35
CA VAL A 114 -8.06 -5.56 0.98
C VAL A 114 -8.77 -5.12 2.26
N PHE A 115 -8.54 -3.88 2.66
CA PHE A 115 -9.18 -3.21 3.77
C PHE A 115 -10.27 -2.26 3.26
N VAL A 116 -11.42 -2.26 3.92
CA VAL A 116 -12.53 -1.35 3.62
C VAL A 116 -13.05 -0.81 4.95
N ASP A 117 -13.15 0.50 5.10
CA ASP A 117 -13.92 1.06 6.21
C ASP A 117 -15.42 0.83 5.93
N LEU A 118 -16.24 0.68 6.95
CA LEU A 118 -17.66 0.38 6.74
C LEU A 118 -18.52 1.50 7.31
N THR A 119 -19.53 1.90 6.56
CA THR A 119 -20.63 2.71 7.08
C THR A 119 -21.55 1.83 7.95
N GLU A 120 -22.55 2.47 8.57
CA GLU A 120 -23.60 1.75 9.30
C GLU A 120 -24.40 0.83 8.38
N GLU A 121 -24.55 1.20 7.11
CA GLU A 121 -25.20 0.38 6.09
C GLU A 121 -24.23 -0.69 5.56
N GLY A 122 -22.98 -0.32 5.27
CA GLY A 122 -21.99 -1.21 4.68
C GLY A 122 -21.72 -2.47 5.51
N ILE A 123 -21.79 -2.38 6.84
CA ILE A 123 -21.60 -3.53 7.73
C ILE A 123 -22.71 -4.59 7.59
N GLN A 124 -23.89 -4.23 7.08
CA GLN A 124 -24.96 -5.18 6.76
C GLN A 124 -24.77 -5.85 5.38
N HIS A 125 -23.89 -5.29 4.54
CA HIS A 125 -23.66 -5.71 3.15
C HIS A 125 -22.30 -6.37 2.92
N VAL A 126 -21.66 -6.91 3.95
CA VAL A 126 -20.32 -7.52 3.85
C VAL A 126 -20.19 -8.52 2.70
N ASP A 127 -21.17 -9.42 2.53
CA ASP A 127 -21.09 -10.45 1.49
C ASP A 127 -21.26 -9.88 0.07
N ASP A 128 -21.97 -8.76 -0.08
CA ASP A 128 -22.11 -8.04 -1.35
C ASP A 128 -20.87 -7.19 -1.65
N ILE A 129 -20.23 -6.62 -0.63
CA ILE A 129 -18.92 -5.94 -0.77
C ILE A 129 -17.86 -6.95 -1.25
N VAL A 130 -17.78 -8.13 -0.62
CA VAL A 130 -16.87 -9.21 -1.03
C VAL A 130 -17.18 -9.67 -2.47
N LEU A 131 -18.46 -9.75 -2.84
CA LEU A 131 -18.85 -10.06 -4.21
C LEU A 131 -18.31 -9.01 -5.21
N LEU A 132 -18.49 -7.71 -4.95
CA LEU A 132 -17.98 -6.64 -5.81
C LEU A 132 -16.45 -6.71 -5.95
N ILE A 133 -15.74 -7.05 -4.89
CA ILE A 133 -14.29 -7.26 -4.92
C ILE A 133 -13.92 -8.39 -5.88
N PHE A 134 -14.63 -9.52 -5.84
CA PHE A 134 -14.40 -10.62 -6.78
C PHE A 134 -14.82 -10.28 -8.21
N GLN A 135 -15.88 -9.47 -8.41
CA GLN A 135 -16.24 -8.96 -9.73
C GLN A 135 -15.12 -8.06 -10.29
N TYR A 136 -14.49 -7.23 -9.46
CA TYR A 136 -13.33 -6.42 -9.87
C TYR A 136 -12.12 -7.30 -10.22
N ILE A 137 -11.79 -8.28 -9.36
CA ILE A 137 -10.71 -9.25 -9.61
C ILE A 137 -10.94 -10.01 -10.93
N ASN A 138 -12.18 -10.41 -11.22
CA ASN A 138 -12.53 -11.10 -12.46
C ASN A 138 -12.46 -10.17 -13.68
N MET A 139 -12.81 -8.89 -13.52
CA MET A 139 -12.59 -7.87 -14.55
C MET A 139 -11.09 -7.72 -14.85
N LEU A 140 -10.22 -7.66 -13.83
CA LEU A 140 -8.78 -7.61 -14.00
C LEU A 140 -8.24 -8.86 -14.71
N LYS A 141 -8.65 -10.06 -14.28
CA LYS A 141 -8.27 -11.34 -14.92
C LYS A 141 -8.68 -11.39 -16.39
N LYS A 142 -9.85 -10.85 -16.73
CA LYS A 142 -10.34 -10.82 -18.12
C LYS A 142 -9.51 -9.90 -19.01
N HIS A 143 -9.09 -8.74 -18.51
CA HIS A 143 -8.25 -7.82 -19.27
C HIS A 143 -6.79 -8.29 -19.35
N GLY A 144 -6.31 -8.94 -18.29
CA GLY A 144 -4.91 -9.28 -18.13
C GLY A 144 -4.03 -8.07 -17.78
N PRO A 145 -2.73 -8.27 -17.53
CA PRO A 145 -1.81 -7.21 -17.17
C PRO A 145 -1.60 -6.22 -18.33
N VAL A 146 -1.88 -4.95 -18.07
CA VAL A 146 -1.78 -3.86 -19.05
C VAL A 146 -0.50 -3.06 -18.83
N LYS A 147 0.38 -3.08 -19.83
CA LYS A 147 1.74 -2.52 -19.73
C LYS A 147 1.77 -1.01 -19.46
N TRP A 148 0.90 -0.22 -20.08
CA TRP A 148 0.95 1.24 -19.92
C TRP A 148 0.66 1.68 -18.47
N ILE A 149 -0.14 0.90 -17.72
CA ILE A 149 -0.41 1.16 -16.29
C ILE A 149 0.88 0.98 -15.47
N TYR A 150 1.68 -0.05 -15.81
CA TYR A 150 3.00 -0.24 -15.21
C TYR A 150 3.95 0.91 -15.57
N GLU A 151 3.97 1.33 -16.83
CA GLU A 151 4.81 2.43 -17.28
C GLU A 151 4.48 3.72 -16.51
N GLU A 152 3.20 4.02 -16.26
CA GLU A 152 2.78 5.18 -15.46
C GLU A 152 3.34 5.15 -14.03
N TYR A 153 3.08 4.10 -13.24
CA TYR A 153 3.58 4.10 -11.87
C TYR A 153 5.10 3.95 -11.79
N ARG A 154 5.74 3.32 -12.78
CA ARG A 154 7.20 3.27 -12.90
C ARG A 154 7.76 4.66 -13.14
N ASP A 155 7.15 5.45 -14.02
CA ASP A 155 7.63 6.79 -14.34
C ASP A 155 7.42 7.76 -13.18
N ILE A 156 6.30 7.64 -12.46
CA ILE A 156 6.07 8.33 -11.19
C ILE A 156 7.14 7.93 -10.15
N ALA A 157 7.45 6.64 -10.04
CA ALA A 157 8.47 6.14 -9.12
C ALA A 157 9.89 6.67 -9.46
N ASN A 158 10.26 6.66 -10.74
CA ASN A 158 11.51 7.24 -11.24
C ASN A 158 11.60 8.74 -10.93
N MET A 159 10.52 9.48 -11.19
CA MET A 159 10.42 10.91 -10.88
C MET A 159 10.57 11.17 -9.38
N ASN A 160 9.83 10.44 -8.55
CA ASN A 160 9.88 10.58 -7.10
C ASN A 160 11.27 10.28 -6.54
N PHE A 161 11.98 9.31 -7.11
CA PHE A 161 13.35 9.01 -6.72
C PHE A 161 14.33 10.10 -7.18
N ARG A 162 14.21 10.58 -8.42
CA ARG A 162 15.06 11.65 -8.98
C ARG A 162 14.98 12.95 -8.17
N PHE A 163 13.79 13.30 -7.70
CA PHE A 163 13.54 14.53 -6.92
C PHE A 163 13.29 14.24 -5.44
N LYS A 164 13.87 13.15 -4.92
CA LYS A 164 13.75 12.80 -3.52
C LYS A 164 14.53 13.80 -2.66
N GLU A 165 13.83 14.41 -1.71
CA GLU A 165 14.42 15.35 -0.75
C GLU A 165 15.27 14.63 0.31
N ILE A 166 16.21 15.38 0.91
CA ILE A 166 17.10 14.87 1.95
C ILE A 166 16.27 14.53 3.20
N SER A 167 16.33 13.27 3.62
CA SER A 167 15.73 12.82 4.88
C SER A 167 16.65 13.12 6.07
N LEU A 168 16.07 13.15 7.27
CA LEU A 168 16.83 13.26 8.51
C LEU A 168 17.89 12.13 8.60
N PRO A 169 19.15 12.43 8.99
CA PRO A 169 20.24 11.46 8.96
C PRO A 169 19.97 10.19 9.76
N CYS A 170 19.33 10.31 10.93
CA CYS A 170 19.02 9.16 11.80
C CYS A 170 18.05 8.18 11.13
N ASP A 171 16.95 8.70 10.56
CA ASP A 171 15.95 7.90 9.87
C ASP A 171 16.52 7.25 8.60
N TYR A 172 17.39 7.99 7.91
CA TYR A 172 18.06 7.50 6.71
C TYR A 172 18.98 6.32 7.01
N ALA A 173 19.87 6.48 7.99
CA ALA A 173 20.78 5.42 8.42
C ALA A 173 20.03 4.18 8.92
N SER A 174 19.01 4.38 9.77
CA SER A 174 18.17 3.28 10.26
C SER A 174 17.43 2.55 9.14
N THR A 175 16.90 3.30 8.17
CA THR A 175 16.23 2.72 7.01
C THR A 175 17.18 1.90 6.14
N LEU A 176 18.37 2.42 5.83
CA LEU A 176 19.36 1.72 5.01
C LEU A 176 19.92 0.47 5.70
N ALA A 177 20.15 0.53 7.02
CA ALA A 177 20.54 -0.63 7.80
C ALA A 177 19.53 -1.78 7.66
N ARG A 178 18.23 -1.47 7.62
CA ARG A 178 17.18 -2.47 7.38
C ARG A 178 17.15 -2.98 5.94
N VAL A 179 17.43 -2.12 4.95
CA VAL A 179 17.46 -2.49 3.52
C VAL A 179 18.59 -3.49 3.25
N LEU A 180 19.74 -3.37 3.90
CA LEU A 180 20.89 -4.26 3.71
C LEU A 180 20.59 -5.75 3.96
N TYR A 181 19.56 -6.07 4.74
CA TYR A 181 19.13 -7.46 4.97
C TYR A 181 18.43 -8.09 3.76
N ASP A 182 17.82 -7.28 2.91
CA ASP A 182 16.89 -7.75 1.87
C ASP A 182 17.42 -7.53 0.44
N TYR A 183 18.41 -6.66 0.24
CA TYR A 183 18.85 -6.22 -1.08
C TYR A 183 20.38 -6.19 -1.21
N PRO A 184 20.91 -6.34 -2.45
CA PRO A 184 22.34 -6.14 -2.73
C PRO A 184 22.81 -4.74 -2.33
N MET A 185 24.08 -4.63 -1.90
CA MET A 185 24.69 -3.38 -1.43
C MET A 185 24.58 -2.26 -2.47
N GLU A 186 24.74 -2.60 -3.74
CA GLU A 186 24.73 -1.68 -4.88
C GLU A 186 23.32 -1.11 -5.16
N GLU A 187 22.27 -1.76 -4.65
CA GLU A 187 20.89 -1.41 -4.93
C GLU A 187 20.15 -0.80 -3.74
N ILE A 188 20.78 -0.68 -2.56
CA ILE A 188 20.10 -0.27 -1.32
C ILE A 188 19.41 1.10 -1.40
N LEU A 189 19.90 1.99 -2.28
CA LEU A 189 19.31 3.31 -2.47
C LEU A 189 18.09 3.28 -3.39
N VAL A 190 18.00 2.31 -4.31
CA VAL A 190 17.01 2.27 -5.38
C VAL A 190 15.95 1.17 -5.20
N ALA A 191 16.28 0.07 -4.52
CA ALA A 191 15.48 -1.16 -4.55
C ALA A 191 14.07 -1.02 -3.95
N LYS A 192 13.86 -0.05 -3.04
CA LYS A 192 12.53 0.28 -2.49
C LYS A 192 11.79 1.36 -3.26
N HIS A 193 12.45 2.00 -4.22
CA HIS A 193 11.92 3.16 -4.93
C HIS A 193 11.60 2.85 -6.38
N LEU A 194 12.39 2.00 -7.04
CA LEU A 194 12.28 1.74 -8.47
C LEU A 194 11.67 0.36 -8.74
N ILE A 195 10.89 0.26 -9.81
CA ILE A 195 10.31 -1.00 -10.30
C ILE A 195 10.72 -1.16 -11.77
N PRO A 196 11.97 -1.53 -12.06
CA PRO A 196 12.52 -1.48 -13.42
C PRO A 196 12.01 -2.59 -14.35
N LEU A 197 11.47 -3.70 -13.83
CA LEU A 197 11.12 -4.87 -14.62
C LEU A 197 9.61 -5.04 -14.81
N TRP A 198 9.18 -5.13 -16.07
CA TRP A 198 7.84 -5.57 -16.43
C TRP A 198 7.78 -7.11 -16.43
N LYS A 199 7.00 -7.69 -15.51
CA LYS A 199 6.81 -9.14 -15.35
C LYS A 199 5.31 -9.49 -15.25
N PRO A 200 4.58 -9.47 -16.37
CA PRO A 200 3.13 -9.75 -16.38
C PRO A 200 2.82 -11.17 -15.90
N ASP A 201 3.70 -12.13 -16.18
CA ASP A 201 3.64 -13.51 -15.70
C ASP A 201 3.57 -13.60 -14.17
N LEU A 202 4.34 -12.76 -13.45
CA LEU A 202 4.29 -12.72 -12.00
C LEU A 202 3.02 -12.05 -11.46
N ILE A 203 2.45 -11.10 -12.20
CA ILE A 203 1.15 -10.49 -11.85
C ILE A 203 0.05 -11.55 -11.96
N ASP A 204 0.02 -12.28 -13.08
CA ASP A 204 -0.95 -13.35 -13.30
C ASP A 204 -0.81 -14.45 -12.24
N TRP A 205 0.43 -14.86 -11.93
CA TRP A 205 0.70 -15.84 -10.88
C TRP A 205 0.18 -15.39 -9.50
N VAL A 206 0.40 -14.13 -9.11
CA VAL A 206 -0.14 -13.63 -7.83
C VAL A 206 -1.68 -13.61 -7.86
N MET A 207 -2.30 -13.24 -8.98
CA MET A 207 -3.77 -13.23 -9.15
C MET A 207 -4.40 -14.62 -8.99
N GLU A 208 -3.63 -15.71 -9.13
CA GLU A 208 -4.09 -17.08 -8.85
C GLU A 208 -4.34 -17.36 -7.36
N TYR A 209 -3.76 -16.57 -6.45
CA TYR A 209 -4.00 -16.69 -5.01
C TYR A 209 -5.24 -15.91 -4.55
N LEU A 210 -5.64 -14.90 -5.32
CA LEU A 210 -6.79 -14.04 -5.06
C LEU A 210 -8.08 -14.74 -5.53
N LYS A 211 -8.48 -15.76 -4.78
CA LYS A 211 -9.63 -16.62 -5.07
C LYS A 211 -10.51 -16.83 -3.83
N PRO A 212 -11.84 -16.97 -3.98
CA PRO A 212 -12.76 -17.20 -2.86
C PRO A 212 -12.37 -18.40 -1.97
N GLU A 213 -11.77 -19.43 -2.54
CA GLU A 213 -11.39 -20.65 -1.85
C GLU A 213 -10.29 -20.42 -0.80
N ASN A 214 -9.45 -19.39 -1.00
CA ASN A 214 -8.33 -19.03 -0.13
C ASN A 214 -8.66 -17.88 0.83
N ILE A 215 -9.90 -17.38 0.81
CA ILE A 215 -10.27 -16.14 1.50
C ILE A 215 -10.29 -16.29 3.03
N ARG A 216 -9.88 -15.24 3.72
CA ARG A 216 -10.16 -15.03 5.15
C ARG A 216 -10.78 -13.64 5.32
N ILE A 217 -11.88 -13.57 6.06
CA ILE A 217 -12.65 -12.34 6.22
C ILE A 217 -12.68 -11.99 7.70
N HIS A 218 -12.23 -10.80 8.08
CA HIS A 218 -12.44 -10.26 9.41
C HIS A 218 -13.36 -9.04 9.32
N VAL A 219 -14.49 -9.09 10.01
CA VAL A 219 -15.44 -7.99 10.15
C VAL A 219 -15.36 -7.47 11.56
N ILE A 220 -14.98 -6.20 11.70
CA ILE A 220 -14.79 -5.54 12.98
C ILE A 220 -15.96 -4.61 13.21
N GLY A 221 -16.61 -4.71 14.37
CA GLY A 221 -17.71 -3.83 14.74
C GLY A 221 -18.32 -4.14 16.10
N LYS A 222 -18.76 -3.10 16.83
CA LYS A 222 -19.45 -3.25 18.12
C LYS A 222 -20.74 -4.06 18.04
N LEU A 223 -21.39 -4.06 16.87
CA LEU A 223 -22.61 -4.83 16.59
C LEU A 223 -22.48 -6.33 16.93
N TYR A 224 -21.27 -6.88 16.88
CA TYR A 224 -21.02 -8.31 17.08
C TYR A 224 -20.80 -8.72 18.54
N GLU A 225 -20.91 -7.79 19.50
CA GLU A 225 -20.68 -8.07 20.92
C GLU A 225 -21.59 -9.17 21.50
N SER A 226 -22.84 -9.23 21.04
CA SER A 226 -23.83 -10.21 21.47
C SER A 226 -23.57 -11.63 20.96
N ILE A 227 -22.85 -11.77 19.85
CA ILE A 227 -22.56 -13.07 19.22
C ILE A 227 -21.17 -13.60 19.53
N ALA A 228 -20.27 -12.76 20.07
CA ALA A 228 -18.88 -13.13 20.36
C ALA A 228 -18.80 -14.14 21.52
N ASP A 229 -18.37 -15.36 21.20
CA ASP A 229 -18.32 -16.52 22.10
C ASP A 229 -16.89 -16.98 22.42
N GLU A 230 -15.89 -16.44 21.73
CA GLU A 230 -14.48 -16.71 21.96
C GLU A 230 -13.73 -15.47 22.46
N THR A 231 -12.58 -15.68 23.11
CA THR A 231 -11.71 -14.63 23.61
C THR A 231 -10.25 -14.98 23.33
N GLU A 232 -9.55 -14.08 22.64
CA GLU A 232 -8.13 -14.22 22.36
C GLU A 232 -7.34 -14.11 23.69
N LYS A 233 -6.40 -15.04 23.89
CA LYS A 233 -5.72 -15.29 25.16
C LYS A 233 -4.92 -14.09 25.69
N TRP A 234 -4.25 -13.34 24.82
CA TRP A 234 -3.25 -12.36 25.23
C TRP A 234 -3.86 -10.97 25.46
N TYR A 235 -4.77 -10.54 24.60
CA TYR A 235 -5.37 -9.20 24.64
C TYR A 235 -6.81 -9.20 25.15
N GLY A 236 -7.44 -10.37 25.31
CA GLY A 236 -8.83 -10.46 25.70
C GLY A 236 -9.79 -10.02 24.59
N THR A 237 -9.33 -9.96 23.33
CA THR A 237 -10.17 -9.58 22.20
C THR A 237 -11.29 -10.60 22.03
N ARG A 238 -12.53 -10.14 22.15
CA ARG A 238 -13.72 -10.98 21.94
C ARG A 238 -14.03 -11.12 20.46
N PHE A 239 -14.31 -12.34 20.03
CA PHE A 239 -14.66 -12.61 18.64
C PHE A 239 -15.60 -13.81 18.51
N LYS A 240 -16.13 -14.00 17.31
CA LYS A 240 -16.78 -15.23 16.84
C LYS A 240 -16.15 -15.67 15.53
N LYS A 241 -15.86 -16.96 15.39
CA LYS A 241 -15.32 -17.52 14.15
C LYS A 241 -16.28 -18.52 13.53
N GLU A 242 -16.56 -18.36 12.24
CA GLU A 242 -17.43 -19.26 11.49
C GLU A 242 -16.84 -19.62 10.12
N LYS A 243 -17.26 -20.76 9.57
CA LYS A 243 -17.05 -21.06 8.15
C LYS A 243 -18.08 -20.31 7.32
N VAL A 244 -17.63 -19.74 6.21
CA VAL A 244 -18.54 -19.11 5.24
C VAL A 244 -19.42 -20.21 4.63
N PRO A 245 -20.75 -20.04 4.57
CA PRO A 245 -21.63 -21.01 3.94
C PRO A 245 -21.24 -21.29 2.49
N GLN A 246 -21.28 -22.56 2.07
CA GLN A 246 -20.87 -22.96 0.72
C GLN A 246 -21.65 -22.25 -0.39
N GLN A 247 -22.93 -21.92 -0.14
CA GLN A 247 -23.75 -21.14 -1.07
C GLN A 247 -23.15 -19.75 -1.35
N ILE A 248 -22.59 -19.10 -0.32
CA ILE A 248 -21.95 -17.79 -0.44
C ILE A 248 -20.59 -17.91 -1.13
N ILE A 249 -19.79 -18.92 -0.78
CA ILE A 249 -18.53 -19.22 -1.49
C ILE A 249 -18.80 -19.45 -2.98
N ASN A 250 -19.80 -20.26 -3.33
CA ASN A 250 -20.18 -20.51 -4.71
C ASN A 250 -20.66 -19.23 -5.42
N LYS A 251 -21.35 -18.32 -4.73
CA LYS A 251 -21.72 -17.00 -5.28
C LYS A 251 -20.48 -16.18 -5.64
N TRP A 252 -19.44 -16.20 -4.81
CA TRP A 252 -18.19 -15.49 -5.07
C TRP A 252 -17.33 -16.16 -6.15
N ILE A 253 -17.28 -17.50 -6.19
CA ILE A 253 -16.59 -18.26 -7.26
C ILE A 253 -17.20 -17.92 -8.62
N ASN A 254 -18.53 -17.86 -8.68
CA ASN A 254 -19.27 -17.53 -9.89
C ASN A 254 -19.54 -16.02 -10.03
N ALA A 255 -18.74 -15.16 -9.39
CA ALA A 255 -18.87 -13.72 -9.55
C ALA A 255 -18.71 -13.35 -11.03
N GLY A 256 -19.77 -12.83 -11.64
CA GLY A 256 -19.72 -12.36 -13.03
C GLY A 256 -18.89 -11.09 -13.20
N LEU A 257 -19.03 -10.45 -14.35
CA LEU A 257 -18.51 -9.10 -14.55
C LEU A 257 -19.55 -8.08 -14.10
N ASN A 258 -19.07 -6.90 -13.71
CA ASN A 258 -19.92 -5.75 -13.42
C ASN A 258 -19.55 -4.62 -14.40
N SER A 259 -20.54 -4.09 -15.11
CA SER A 259 -20.34 -3.04 -16.13
C SER A 259 -19.88 -1.70 -15.55
N ASP A 260 -20.11 -1.47 -14.26
CA ASP A 260 -19.72 -0.25 -13.56
C ASP A 260 -18.23 -0.24 -13.22
N LEU A 261 -17.59 -1.42 -13.20
CA LEU A 261 -16.19 -1.59 -12.87
C LEU A 261 -15.32 -1.53 -14.12
N LYS A 262 -14.34 -0.63 -14.12
CA LYS A 262 -13.46 -0.34 -15.26
C LYS A 262 -12.01 -0.20 -14.82
N LEU A 263 -11.10 -0.36 -15.77
CA LEU A 263 -9.72 0.08 -15.58
C LEU A 263 -9.67 1.62 -15.51
N PRO A 264 -8.72 2.20 -14.75
CA PRO A 264 -8.54 3.63 -14.74
C PRO A 264 -8.20 4.16 -16.15
N PRO A 265 -8.58 5.40 -16.48
CA PRO A 265 -8.02 6.08 -17.64
C PRO A 265 -6.54 6.40 -17.41
N LYS A 266 -5.84 6.83 -18.47
CA LYS A 266 -4.48 7.36 -18.32
C LYS A 266 -4.48 8.57 -17.39
N ASN A 267 -3.44 8.68 -16.57
CA ASN A 267 -3.32 9.79 -15.63
C ASN A 267 -2.77 11.06 -16.31
N GLU A 268 -3.65 12.05 -16.50
CA GLU A 268 -3.30 13.34 -17.11
C GLU A 268 -2.50 14.28 -16.19
N PHE A 269 -2.31 13.91 -14.91
CA PHE A 269 -1.60 14.72 -13.92
C PHE A 269 -0.13 14.32 -13.72
N ILE A 270 0.40 13.37 -14.49
CA ILE A 270 1.83 13.04 -14.45
C ILE A 270 2.61 14.23 -15.06
N PRO A 271 3.49 14.90 -14.30
CA PRO A 271 4.20 16.06 -14.82
C PRO A 271 5.27 15.65 -15.83
N GLU A 272 5.38 16.41 -16.92
CA GLU A 272 6.38 16.19 -17.98
C GLU A 272 7.53 17.20 -17.94
N LYS A 273 7.32 18.33 -17.28
CA LYS A 273 8.29 19.45 -17.21
C LYS A 273 8.85 19.56 -15.81
N PHE A 274 10.18 19.57 -15.74
CA PHE A 274 10.93 19.59 -14.48
C PHE A 274 11.97 20.72 -14.44
N ASP A 275 11.83 21.71 -15.33
CA ASP A 275 12.74 22.84 -15.41
C ASP A 275 12.67 23.67 -14.12
N ILE A 276 13.84 23.90 -13.51
CA ILE A 276 13.97 24.82 -12.37
C ILE A 276 13.99 26.24 -12.92
N LYS A 277 13.08 27.08 -12.42
CA LYS A 277 13.07 28.50 -12.80
C LYS A 277 14.36 29.17 -12.33
N PRO A 278 14.99 30.02 -13.16
CA PRO A 278 16.19 30.75 -12.76
C PRO A 278 15.94 31.54 -11.47
N SER A 279 16.96 31.59 -10.60
CA SER A 279 16.94 32.42 -9.40
C SER A 279 16.84 33.89 -9.79
N GLU A 280 15.91 34.61 -9.19
CA GLU A 280 15.85 36.06 -9.31
C GLU A 280 17.04 36.70 -8.56
N ASN A 281 17.52 37.86 -9.02
CA ASN A 281 18.71 38.51 -8.46
C ASN A 281 18.58 38.94 -6.99
N ASN A 282 17.37 38.92 -6.41
CA ASN A 282 17.05 39.44 -5.07
C ASN A 282 16.20 38.45 -4.23
N ILE A 283 16.53 37.15 -4.24
CA ILE A 283 15.83 36.19 -3.36
C ILE A 283 16.09 36.55 -1.90
N THR A 284 15.01 36.72 -1.14
CA THR A 284 15.07 37.03 0.29
C THR A 284 15.25 35.76 1.11
N LYS A 285 15.99 35.86 2.22
CA LYS A 285 16.22 34.73 3.14
C LYS A 285 14.91 34.14 3.69
N PHE A 286 13.92 34.99 3.94
CA PHE A 286 12.60 34.63 4.47
C PHE A 286 11.48 35.05 3.51
N PRO A 287 10.28 34.44 3.60
CA PRO A 287 9.13 34.89 2.84
C PRO A 287 8.81 36.36 3.07
N VAL A 288 8.47 37.07 2.00
CA VAL A 288 8.07 38.48 2.02
C VAL A 288 6.64 38.66 1.54
N ILE A 289 5.98 39.70 2.02
CA ILE A 289 4.65 40.07 1.53
C ILE A 289 4.81 40.74 0.16
N ILE A 290 4.19 40.16 -0.87
CA ILE A 290 4.17 40.72 -2.23
C ILE A 290 2.82 41.35 -2.58
N GLU A 291 1.77 41.04 -1.81
CA GLU A 291 0.45 41.66 -1.94
C GLU A 291 -0.21 41.72 -0.55
N ASP A 292 -0.77 42.90 -0.20
CA ASP A 292 -1.52 43.12 1.04
C ASP A 292 -2.74 44.00 0.75
N THR A 293 -3.92 43.38 0.72
CA THR A 293 -5.21 44.02 0.49
C THR A 293 -6.19 43.60 1.58
N PRO A 294 -7.36 44.27 1.73
CA PRO A 294 -8.39 43.81 2.64
C PRO A 294 -8.91 42.38 2.38
N LEU A 295 -8.69 41.83 1.18
CA LEU A 295 -9.13 40.48 0.79
C LEU A 295 -8.03 39.42 0.89
N LEU A 296 -6.77 39.82 0.71
CA LEU A 296 -5.66 38.90 0.50
C LEU A 296 -4.37 39.44 1.11
N ARG A 297 -3.65 38.57 1.83
CA ARG A 297 -2.25 38.77 2.17
C ARG A 297 -1.43 37.62 1.59
N LEU A 298 -0.56 37.93 0.63
CA LEU A 298 0.25 36.96 -0.08
C LEU A 298 1.72 37.03 0.37
N TRP A 299 2.18 35.95 0.98
CA TRP A 299 3.59 35.73 1.30
C TRP A 299 4.24 34.89 0.21
N PHE A 300 5.41 35.29 -0.27
CA PHE A 300 6.15 34.59 -1.31
C PHE A 300 7.64 34.48 -0.96
N LYS A 301 8.22 33.32 -1.28
CA LYS A 301 9.66 33.07 -1.34
C LYS A 301 9.92 32.11 -2.51
N GLN A 302 10.81 32.47 -3.42
CA GLN A 302 11.36 31.51 -4.39
C GLN A 302 12.32 30.57 -3.67
N ASP A 303 12.28 29.28 -3.98
CA ASP A 303 13.24 28.31 -3.44
C ASP A 303 14.66 28.61 -3.94
N ASP A 304 15.59 28.72 -2.99
CA ASP A 304 17.02 28.95 -3.17
C ASP A 304 17.88 27.87 -2.50
N GLU A 305 17.26 26.83 -1.92
CA GLU A 305 17.94 25.80 -1.13
C GLU A 305 17.81 24.41 -1.75
N PHE A 306 16.59 23.97 -2.09
CA PHE A 306 16.34 22.58 -2.48
C PHE A 306 16.45 22.35 -3.98
N LEU A 307 16.09 23.36 -4.78
CA LEU A 307 16.16 23.40 -6.24
C LEU A 307 15.49 22.18 -6.90
N VAL A 308 14.34 21.77 -6.35
CA VAL A 308 13.48 20.70 -6.88
C VAL A 308 12.27 21.29 -7.61
N PRO A 309 11.68 20.59 -8.61
CA PRO A 309 10.54 21.09 -9.37
C PRO A 309 9.22 20.95 -8.58
N ARG A 310 9.18 21.59 -7.41
CA ARG A 310 8.05 21.58 -6.48
C ARG A 310 7.80 22.98 -5.95
N ALA A 311 6.56 23.24 -5.58
CA ALA A 311 6.17 24.44 -4.85
C ALA A 311 5.18 24.06 -3.76
N ASN A 312 5.29 24.72 -2.61
CA ASN A 312 4.34 24.57 -1.52
C ASN A 312 3.39 25.77 -1.52
N LEU A 313 2.10 25.50 -1.62
CA LEU A 313 1.04 26.52 -1.57
C LEU A 313 0.22 26.32 -0.30
N PHE A 314 0.26 27.32 0.58
CA PHE A 314 -0.54 27.38 1.80
C PHE A 314 -1.58 28.48 1.68
N ILE A 315 -2.85 28.14 1.92
CA ILE A 315 -3.97 29.09 1.85
C ILE A 315 -4.75 28.98 3.16
N ASP A 316 -4.88 30.10 3.87
CA ASP A 316 -5.69 30.21 5.09
C ASP A 316 -6.87 31.16 4.83
N PHE A 317 -8.07 30.70 5.18
CA PHE A 317 -9.31 31.46 5.02
C PHE A 317 -9.71 32.02 6.38
N VAL A 318 -9.30 33.25 6.66
CA VAL A 318 -9.63 33.95 7.90
C VAL A 318 -11.07 34.47 7.79
N ARG A 319 -11.87 34.22 8.83
CA ARG A 319 -13.27 34.66 8.92
C ARG A 319 -13.42 36.09 9.40
#